data_AF-A0A7W1E8H5-F1
#
_entry.id   AF-A0A7W1E8H5-F1
#
_cell.length_a   1.000
_cell.length_b   1.000
_cell.length_c   1.000
_cell.angle_alpha   90.00
_cell.angle_beta   90.00
_cell.angle_gamma   90.00
#
_symmetry.space_group_name_H-M   'P 1'
#
loop_
_entity.id
_entity.type
_entity.pdbx_description
1 polymer ?
#
loop_
_entity_poly.entity_id
_entity_poly.type
_entity_poly.pdbx_seq_one_letter_code
_entity_poly.pdbx_strand_id
1 'polypeptide(L)' 'DLRESGAIEQDADVVMFIYRPEVYEQPGTTDKDGNSIEGRAEIIIGKQRNGPIGKVDLYFNKAFTRFESYTPRLVPQ' A
#
# COMPACT_ATOMS: atom_id res chain seq x y z
N ASP A 1 0.00 13.33 -0.10
CA ASP A 1 0.40 14.22 1.00
C ASP A 1 -0.78 15.15 1.30
N LEU A 2 -1.01 15.47 2.56
CA LEU A 2 -2.15 16.26 3.06
C LEU A 2 -1.75 17.66 3.55
N ARG A 3 -0.52 18.11 3.27
CA ARG A 3 0.00 19.45 3.64
C ARG A 3 -0.96 20.62 3.38
N GLU A 4 -1.77 20.56 2.33
CA GLU A 4 -2.73 21.62 1.96
C GLU A 4 -4.19 21.29 2.30
N SER A 5 -4.44 20.15 2.95
CA SER A 5 -5.79 19.69 3.26
C SER A 5 -6.47 20.45 4.41
N GLY A 6 -5.74 21.36 5.06
CA GLY A 6 -6.24 22.17 6.16
C GLY A 6 -6.70 21.31 7.35
N ALA A 7 -7.99 21.38 7.69
CA ALA A 7 -8.55 20.69 8.84
C ALA A 7 -8.80 19.18 8.62
N ILE A 8 -8.78 18.69 7.37
CA ILE A 8 -9.16 17.30 7.05
C ILE A 8 -8.29 16.28 7.79
N GLU A 9 -6.97 16.49 7.81
CA GLU A 9 -6.07 15.59 8.54
C GLU A 9 -6.33 15.62 10.06
N GLN A 10 -6.70 16.77 10.61
CA GLN A 10 -6.94 16.94 12.04
C GLN A 10 -8.28 16.32 12.47
N ASP A 11 -9.31 16.47 11.65
CA ASP A 11 -10.67 16.04 11.96
C ASP A 11 -10.88 14.53 11.74
N ALA A 12 -10.17 13.93 10.78
CA ALA A 12 -10.29 12.50 10.46
C ALA A 12 -9.92 11.59 11.64
N ASP A 13 -10.70 10.53 11.85
CA ASP A 13 -10.36 9.45 12.79
C ASP A 13 -9.26 8.55 12.23
N VAL A 14 -9.32 8.28 10.92
CA VAL A 14 -8.39 7.40 10.20
C VAL A 14 -7.94 8.09 8.93
N VAL A 15 -6.63 8.08 8.68
CA VAL A 15 -6.04 8.51 7.41
C VAL A 15 -5.23 7.34 6.86
N MET A 16 -5.57 6.93 5.63
CA MET A 16 -4.86 5.88 4.91
C MET A 16 -4.31 6.42 3.61
N PHE A 17 -3.08 6.02 3.29
CA PHE A 17 -2.46 6.26 2.00
C PHE A 17 -2.32 4.94 1.24
N ILE A 18 -2.49 5.00 -0.07
CA ILE A 18 -2.26 3.88 -0.97
C ILE A 18 -0.94 4.14 -1.69
N TYR A 19 0.01 3.23 -1.58
CA TYR A 19 1.25 3.25 -2.32
C TYR A 19 1.38 1.99 -3.17
N ARG A 20 1.63 2.15 -4.47
CA ARG A 20 1.82 1.05 -5.43
C ARG A 20 3.21 1.18 -6.05
N PRO A 21 4.20 0.40 -5.60
CA PRO A 21 5.58 0.52 -6.08
C PRO A 21 5.69 0.41 -7.61
N GLU A 22 4.93 -0.51 -8.21
CA GLU A 22 4.88 -0.73 -9.65
C GLU A 22 4.45 0.49 -10.50
N VAL A 23 3.88 1.54 -9.90
CA VAL A 23 3.50 2.77 -10.61
C VAL A 23 4.70 3.72 -10.76
N TYR A 24 5.70 3.59 -9.88
CA TYR A 24 6.85 4.50 -9.79
C TYR A 24 8.16 3.84 -10.25
N GLU A 25 8.25 2.51 -10.14
CA GLU A 25 9.43 1.72 -10.49
C GLU A 25 9.38 1.20 -11.93
N GLN A 26 10.55 0.83 -12.45
CA GLN A 26 10.64 0.20 -13.77
C GLN A 26 9.96 -1.18 -13.80
N PRO A 27 9.36 -1.59 -14.92
CA PRO A 27 8.82 -2.94 -15.07
C PRO A 27 9.91 -4.00 -14.82
N GLY A 28 9.57 -5.03 -14.02
CA GLY A 28 10.51 -6.09 -13.66
C GLY A 28 11.37 -5.82 -12.43
N THR A 29 11.26 -4.65 -11.79
CA THR A 29 11.88 -4.39 -10.48
C THR A 29 11.32 -5.33 -9.41
N THR A 30 12.21 -5.83 -8.54
CA THR A 30 11.86 -6.63 -7.36
C THR A 30 12.08 -5.83 -6.09
N ASP A 31 11.43 -6.25 -5.00
CA ASP A 31 11.76 -5.73 -3.68
C ASP A 31 13.11 -6.24 -3.17
N LYS A 32 13.50 -5.81 -1.97
CA LYS A 32 14.78 -6.14 -1.33
C LYS A 32 14.95 -7.64 -1.07
N ASP A 33 13.85 -8.37 -0.98
CA ASP A 33 13.82 -9.81 -0.71
C ASP A 33 13.69 -10.62 -2.02
N GLY A 34 13.73 -9.95 -3.18
CA GLY A 34 13.65 -10.57 -4.50
C GLY A 34 12.22 -10.87 -4.97
N ASN A 35 11.18 -10.40 -4.28
CA ASN A 35 9.80 -10.61 -4.70
C ASN A 35 9.39 -9.61 -5.77
N SER A 36 8.56 -10.04 -6.72
CA SER A 36 7.97 -9.12 -7.70
C SER A 36 7.11 -8.07 -7.00
N ILE A 37 7.28 -6.80 -7.39
CA ILE A 37 6.41 -5.70 -6.93
C ILE A 37 5.14 -5.56 -7.78
N GLU A 38 4.99 -6.38 -8.82
CA GLU A 38 3.83 -6.32 -9.70
C GLU A 38 2.55 -6.68 -8.96
N GLY A 39 1.57 -5.79 -9.05
CA GLY A 39 0.31 -5.87 -8.32
C GLY A 39 0.47 -5.72 -6.80
N ARG A 40 1.66 -5.38 -6.27
CA ARG A 40 1.78 -5.07 -4.84
C ARG A 40 1.21 -3.68 -4.54
N ALA A 41 0.44 -3.58 -3.47
CA ALA A 41 -0.03 -2.30 -2.93
C ALA A 41 0.16 -2.27 -1.41
N GLU A 42 0.76 -1.20 -0.89
CA GLU A 42 0.86 -0.93 0.53
C GLU A 42 -0.27 0.03 0.94
N ILE A 43 -1.11 -0.41 1.88
CA ILE A 43 -2.00 0.48 2.62
C ILE A 43 -1.27 0.96 3.86
N ILE A 44 -1.04 2.26 3.94
CA ILE A 44 -0.30 2.89 5.04
C ILE A 44 -1.32 3.64 5.89
N ILE A 45 -1.55 3.17 7.10
CA ILE A 45 -2.39 3.84 8.10
C ILE A 45 -1.51 4.93 8.73
N GLY A 46 -1.66 6.17 8.27
CA GLY A 46 -0.91 7.32 8.78
C GLY A 46 -1.53 7.92 10.05
N LYS A 47 -2.84 7.76 10.24
CA LYS A 47 -3.57 8.19 11.44
C LYS A 47 -4.61 7.14 11.82
N GLN A 48 -4.72 6.86 13.10
CA GLN A 48 -5.78 6.05 13.70
C GLN A 48 -6.01 6.54 15.13
N ARG A 49 -7.12 7.25 15.39
CA ARG A 49 -7.37 7.93 16.68
C ARG A 49 -7.47 6.96 17.86
N ASN A 50 -7.99 5.75 17.63
CA ASN A 50 -8.30 4.78 18.68
C ASN A 50 -7.51 3.47 18.55
N GLY A 51 -6.33 3.50 17.92
CA GLY A 51 -5.61 2.27 17.63
C GLY A 51 -4.24 2.49 16.97
N PRO A 52 -3.53 1.40 16.66
CA PRO A 52 -2.20 1.49 16.09
C PRO A 52 -2.24 1.99 14.64
N ILE A 53 -1.19 2.72 14.28
CA ILE A 53 -0.79 2.95 12.89
C ILE A 53 0.02 1.75 12.38
N GLY A 54 0.19 1.65 11.07
CA GLY A 54 0.95 0.56 10.48
C GLY A 54 0.81 0.47 8.97
N LYS A 55 1.33 -0.62 8.43
CA LYS A 55 1.26 -0.95 7.00
C LYS A 55 0.63 -2.31 6.80
N VAL A 56 -0.15 -2.44 5.74
CA VAL A 56 -0.76 -3.69 5.30
C VAL A 56 -0.50 -3.86 3.81
N ASP A 57 0.12 -4.98 3.43
CA ASP A 57 0.27 -5.34 2.02
C ASP A 57 -1.03 -5.95 1.48
N LEU A 58 -1.41 -5.52 0.27
CA LEU A 58 -2.53 -6.04 -0.52
C LEU A 58 -2.05 -6.35 -1.95
N TYR A 59 -2.80 -7.21 -2.64
CA TYR A 59 -2.66 -7.40 -4.08
C TYR A 59 -3.66 -6.51 -4.82
N PHE A 60 -3.20 -5.74 -5.80
CA PHE A 60 -4.00 -4.91 -6.68
C PHE A 60 -4.16 -5.54 -8.05
N ASN A 61 -5.37 -6.03 -8.32
CA ASN A 61 -5.75 -6.57 -9.61
C ASN A 61 -6.17 -5.45 -10.56
N LYS A 62 -5.24 -5.04 -11.44
CA LYS A 62 -5.41 -3.92 -12.39
C LYS A 62 -6.61 -4.09 -13.33
N ALA A 63 -6.89 -5.33 -13.77
CA ALA A 63 -7.96 -5.61 -14.72
C ALA A 63 -9.34 -5.28 -14.17
N PHE A 64 -9.51 -5.33 -12.83
CA PHE A 64 -10.77 -5.08 -12.15
C PHE A 64 -10.74 -3.88 -11.20
N THR A 65 -9.59 -3.20 -11.09
CA THR A 65 -9.37 -2.12 -10.10
C THR A 65 -9.75 -2.59 -8.68
N ARG A 66 -9.32 -3.80 -8.32
CA ARG A 66 -9.73 -4.48 -7.08
C ARG A 66 -8.53 -4.78 -6.20
N PHE A 67 -8.70 -4.58 -4.88
CA PHE A 67 -7.76 -5.03 -3.87
C PHE A 67 -8.16 -6.40 -3.33
N GLU A 68 -7.19 -7.29 -3.19
CA GLU A 68 -7.32 -8.66 -2.69
C GLU A 68 -6.28 -8.90 -1.59
N SER A 69 -6.48 -9.93 -0.78
CA SER A 69 -5.53 -10.31 0.26
C SER A 69 -4.18 -10.65 -0.35
N TYR A 70 -3.12 -10.01 0.14
CA TYR A 70 -1.76 -10.33 -0.28
C TYR A 70 -1.33 -11.66 0.33
N THR A 71 -0.84 -12.56 -0.51
CA THR A 71 -0.07 -13.73 -0.07
C THR A 71 1.27 -13.66 -0.78
N PRO A 72 2.40 -13.54 -0.06
CA PRO A 72 3.71 -13.56 -0.71
C PRO A 72 3.86 -14.89 -1.45
N ARG A 73 4.20 -14.83 -2.74
CA ARG A 73 4.55 -16.03 -3.50
C ARG A 73 5.91 -16.49 -3.01
N LEU A 74 5.93 -17.48 -2.11
CA LEU A 74 7.16 -18.16 -1.72
C LEU A 74 7.76 -18.78 -2.99
N VAL A 75 8.98 -18.38 -3.33
CA VAL A 75 9.75 -19.05 -4.37
C VAL A 75 10.06 -20.45 -3.83
N PRO A 76 9.65 -21.54 -4.51
CA PRO A 76 10.04 -22.89 -4.11
C PRO A 76 11.58 -22.98 -4.05
N GLN A 77 12.12 -23.53 -2.97
CA GLN A 77 13.55 -23.80 -2.82
C GLN A 77 14.04 -24.80 -3.87
#